data_AF-A0A1V5X662-F1
#
_entry.id   AF-A0A1V5X662-F1
#
_cell.length_a   1.000
_cell.length_b   1.000
_cell.length_c   1.000
_cell.angle_alpha   90.00
_cell.angle_beta   90.00
_cell.angle_gamma   90.00
#
_symmetry.space_group_name_H-M   'P 1'
#
loop_
_entity.id
_entity.type
_entity.pdbx_description
1 polymer ?
#
loop_
_entity_poly.entity_id
_entity_poly.type
_entity_poly.pdbx_seq_one_letter_code
_entity_poly.pdbx_strand_id
1 'polypeptide(L)'
;MNRWFRSVGGVMAVLGSIGCKPDDKGATIPSTPPQEQKASWDWRNLTDAQLEQRKKTLSEEGYRVTQQSGTEPPFRNAYWNLKDPGIYVDIVSGEPLFSSLDKFDSGSGWPSFSKPLVESNVTRHQDHSLGMIRVEARSRRASSHLGHVFDDGPAPRGLRYCINSAALRFIPAHSLEREGYGEYASLFADAERHPPETSLSSSALEAVAWNRKGVDEHLEVAILAGGCFWGLEDLLRKLPGVLDTQVGYTGGQADTAHYKAVSRGGTGHAESVKVVFDPTRLSFEALLKYFFRIHDPTTINRQGNDIGSQYRSVVFYQSGEQKQIAHDVVQKANASGKFDGTVVTQIVEAMPFFDAESEHQDYLLRNPGGYSCHFERSDPF
;
A
#
# COMPACT_ATOMS: atom_id res chain seq x y z
N MET A 1 9.97 81.95 -10.18
CA MET A 1 9.89 82.27 -8.74
C MET A 1 10.84 81.35 -7.99
N ASN A 2 11.87 81.96 -7.38
CA ASN A 2 12.79 81.56 -6.30
C ASN A 2 13.22 80.07 -6.22
N ARG A 3 14.47 79.65 -6.56
CA ARG A 3 15.80 79.90 -5.93
C ARG A 3 15.74 79.77 -4.38
N TRP A 4 16.61 79.00 -3.72
CA TRP A 4 18.02 79.32 -3.42
C TRP A 4 18.80 78.05 -2.95
N PHE A 5 19.91 77.67 -3.62
CA PHE A 5 21.34 77.77 -3.20
C PHE A 5 21.88 76.58 -2.37
N ARG A 6 22.82 75.75 -2.89
CA ARG A 6 24.31 75.88 -2.97
C ARG A 6 24.98 75.63 -1.60
N SER A 7 26.16 75.00 -1.43
CA SER A 7 27.26 74.62 -2.33
C SER A 7 28.40 73.97 -1.49
N VAL A 8 29.02 72.92 -2.06
CA VAL A 8 30.48 72.62 -2.21
C VAL A 8 31.50 72.82 -1.08
N GLY A 9 32.32 71.77 -0.90
CA GLY A 9 33.78 71.77 -0.63
C GLY A 9 34.23 70.29 -0.58
N GLY A 10 35.00 69.71 -1.52
CA GLY A 10 36.39 70.01 -1.93
C GLY A 10 37.35 69.47 -0.86
N VAL A 11 38.45 68.71 -1.06
CA VAL A 11 39.37 68.30 -2.14
C VAL A 11 40.21 67.16 -1.47
N MET A 12 40.68 66.06 -2.08
CA MET A 12 41.98 65.90 -2.77
C MET A 12 42.29 64.39 -2.93
N ALA A 13 43.00 64.08 -4.00
CA ALA A 13 43.52 62.77 -4.39
C ALA A 13 44.60 62.22 -3.45
N VAL A 14 44.90 60.91 -3.56
CA VAL A 14 46.21 60.35 -3.96
C VAL A 14 46.23 58.82 -3.81
N LEU A 15 46.64 58.17 -4.92
CA LEU A 15 47.37 56.90 -5.13
C LEU A 15 47.47 55.86 -4.00
N GLY A 16 47.24 54.59 -4.36
CA GLY A 16 47.76 53.44 -3.60
C GLY A 16 47.20 52.10 -4.06
N SER A 17 47.94 51.39 -4.91
CA SER A 17 47.75 49.97 -5.22
C SER A 17 47.79 49.11 -3.94
N ILE A 18 47.15 47.93 -3.96
CA ILE A 18 47.62 46.63 -3.40
C ILE A 18 46.41 45.69 -3.25
N GLY A 19 46.55 44.47 -3.77
CA GLY A 19 45.61 43.36 -3.56
C GLY A 19 46.01 42.42 -2.41
N CYS A 20 45.31 41.28 -2.34
CA CYS A 20 45.42 40.14 -1.39
C CYS A 20 44.86 40.43 0.03
N LYS A 21 44.18 39.55 0.76
CA LYS A 21 43.53 38.21 0.60
C LYS A 21 42.70 37.99 1.92
N PRO A 22 42.07 36.83 2.20
CA PRO A 22 40.80 36.73 2.95
C PRO A 22 40.96 36.52 4.47
N ASP A 23 39.89 36.77 5.22
CA ASP A 23 39.73 36.29 6.60
C ASP A 23 38.74 35.11 6.65
N ASP A 24 39.30 33.93 6.90
CA ASP A 24 38.62 32.72 7.37
C ASP A 24 38.18 32.91 8.82
N LYS A 25 36.88 32.77 9.09
CA LYS A 25 36.38 32.33 10.39
C LYS A 25 35.33 31.25 10.21
N GLY A 26 35.80 30.01 10.29
CA GLY A 26 34.96 28.82 10.35
C GLY A 26 34.08 28.82 11.59
N ALA A 27 32.77 28.71 11.37
CA ALA A 27 31.81 28.27 12.37
C ALA A 27 31.61 26.76 12.20
N THR A 28 32.23 25.98 13.07
CA THR A 28 31.97 24.53 13.20
C THR A 28 30.59 24.33 13.82
N ILE A 29 29.65 23.81 13.02
CA ILE A 29 28.38 23.27 13.52
C ILE A 29 28.68 21.90 14.14
N PRO A 30 28.30 21.63 15.40
CA PRO A 30 28.48 20.30 15.97
C PRO A 30 27.54 19.33 15.28
N SER A 31 28.10 18.39 14.51
CA SER A 31 27.37 17.27 13.94
C SER A 31 27.12 16.22 15.01
N THR A 32 25.95 16.28 15.64
CA THR A 32 25.42 15.11 16.37
C THR A 32 25.14 14.03 15.33
N PRO A 33 25.64 12.78 15.48
CA PRO A 33 25.29 11.70 14.58
C PRO A 33 23.77 11.49 14.58
N PRO A 34 23.14 11.14 13.45
CA PRO A 34 21.73 10.79 13.42
C PRO A 34 21.48 9.68 14.44
N GLN A 35 20.60 9.94 15.41
CA GLN A 35 20.10 8.89 16.29
C GLN A 35 19.35 7.87 15.42
N GLU A 36 19.79 6.62 15.44
CA GLU A 36 19.07 5.47 14.88
C GLU A 36 17.61 5.52 15.35
N GLN A 37 16.68 5.78 14.42
CA GLN A 37 15.26 5.57 14.67
C GLN A 37 15.04 4.06 14.81
N LYS A 38 14.97 3.58 16.06
CA LYS A 38 14.55 2.20 16.34
C LYS A 38 13.19 1.95 15.71
N ALA A 39 13.08 0.87 14.93
CA ALA A 39 11.84 0.40 14.34
C ALA A 39 10.71 0.47 15.38
N SER A 40 9.55 1.02 14.99
CA SER A 40 8.40 1.29 15.86
C SER A 40 7.73 0.04 16.47
N TRP A 41 8.35 -1.14 16.33
CA TRP A 41 7.78 -2.43 16.65
C TRP A 41 8.85 -3.42 17.09
N ASP A 42 9.33 -3.28 18.34
CA ASP A 42 10.25 -4.24 18.97
C ASP A 42 9.47 -5.46 19.49
N TRP A 43 9.22 -6.43 18.60
CA TRP A 43 8.52 -7.65 18.97
C TRP A 43 9.33 -8.53 19.92
N ARG A 44 10.67 -8.42 19.98
CA ARG A 44 11.51 -9.26 20.85
C ARG A 44 11.35 -8.88 22.32
N ASN A 45 11.25 -7.59 22.62
CA ASN A 45 11.20 -7.09 24.00
C ASN A 45 9.79 -6.66 24.45
N LEU A 46 8.75 -7.34 23.98
CA LEU A 46 7.39 -7.10 24.45
C LEU A 46 7.20 -7.49 25.92
N THR A 47 6.69 -6.54 26.71
CA THR A 47 6.18 -6.79 28.06
C THR A 47 4.80 -7.44 28.03
N ASP A 48 4.43 -8.15 29.08
CA ASP A 48 3.09 -8.76 29.22
C ASP A 48 1.98 -7.70 29.12
N ALA A 49 2.20 -6.50 29.67
CA ALA A 49 1.24 -5.40 29.58
C ALA A 49 1.02 -4.93 28.12
N GLN A 50 2.08 -4.86 27.32
CA GLN A 50 1.97 -4.51 25.89
C GLN A 50 1.29 -5.64 25.10
N LEU A 51 1.57 -6.90 25.44
CA LEU A 51 0.94 -8.06 24.83
C LEU A 51 -0.59 -8.05 25.07
N GLU A 52 -1.00 -7.82 26.32
CA GLU A 52 -2.41 -7.68 26.69
C GLU A 52 -3.07 -6.47 26.02
N GLN A 53 -2.35 -5.36 25.87
CA GLN A 53 -2.87 -4.21 25.15
C GLN A 53 -3.10 -4.52 23.67
N ARG A 54 -2.21 -5.29 23.02
CA ARG A 54 -2.36 -5.68 21.62
C ARG A 54 -3.55 -6.61 21.39
N LYS A 55 -3.84 -7.51 22.33
CA LYS A 55 -5.05 -8.36 22.26
C LYS A 55 -6.33 -7.52 22.20
N LYS A 56 -6.36 -6.37 22.89
CA LYS A 56 -7.51 -5.45 22.88
C LYS A 56 -7.68 -4.66 21.59
N THR A 57 -6.64 -4.58 20.76
CA THR A 57 -6.67 -3.87 19.47
C THR A 57 -6.95 -4.81 18.30
N LEU A 58 -7.17 -6.10 18.55
CA LEU A 58 -7.54 -7.05 17.51
C LEU A 58 -8.92 -6.72 16.92
N SER A 59 -9.13 -7.08 15.65
CA SER A 59 -10.47 -7.16 15.09
C SER A 59 -11.30 -8.21 15.82
N GLU A 60 -12.62 -8.14 15.70
CA GLU A 60 -13.52 -9.14 16.29
C GLU A 60 -13.13 -10.56 15.85
N GLU A 61 -12.87 -10.75 14.55
CA GLU A 61 -12.45 -12.04 14.00
C GLU A 61 -11.07 -12.47 14.51
N GLY A 62 -10.10 -11.54 14.57
CA GLY A 62 -8.76 -11.83 15.11
C GLY A 62 -8.82 -12.23 16.58
N TYR A 63 -9.66 -11.57 17.38
CA TYR A 63 -9.88 -11.93 18.78
C TYR A 63 -10.59 -13.28 18.92
N ARG A 64 -11.66 -13.52 18.16
CA ARG A 64 -12.41 -14.78 18.13
C ARG A 64 -11.52 -15.96 17.77
N VAL A 65 -10.68 -15.80 16.74
CA VAL A 65 -9.73 -16.84 16.34
C VAL A 65 -8.65 -17.01 17.41
N THR A 66 -7.87 -15.97 17.71
CA THR A 66 -6.66 -16.13 18.54
C THR A 66 -6.95 -16.39 20.02
N GLN A 67 -7.98 -15.76 20.61
CA GLN A 67 -8.25 -15.82 22.05
C GLN A 67 -9.40 -16.75 22.41
N GLN A 68 -10.36 -16.97 21.50
CA GLN A 68 -11.51 -17.85 21.72
C GLN A 68 -11.41 -19.18 20.97
N SER A 69 -10.26 -19.45 20.33
CA SER A 69 -10.00 -20.69 19.58
C SER A 69 -11.01 -20.94 18.46
N GLY A 70 -11.51 -19.85 17.86
CA GLY A 70 -12.38 -19.89 16.69
C GLY A 70 -11.62 -20.26 15.42
N THR A 71 -12.38 -20.61 14.38
CA THR A 71 -11.86 -20.84 13.03
C THR A 71 -12.53 -19.86 12.06
N GLU A 72 -11.74 -19.20 11.21
CA GLU A 72 -12.25 -18.32 10.15
C GLU A 72 -12.79 -19.14 8.97
N PRO A 73 -13.65 -18.60 8.09
CA PRO A 73 -14.18 -19.36 6.96
C PRO A 73 -13.11 -19.72 5.91
N PRO A 74 -13.16 -20.93 5.31
CA PRO A 74 -12.25 -21.32 4.24
C PRO A 74 -12.49 -20.48 2.98
N PHE A 75 -11.43 -20.25 2.20
CA PHE A 75 -11.43 -19.48 0.94
C PHE A 75 -11.92 -18.02 1.06
N ARG A 76 -12.19 -17.56 2.28
CA ARG A 76 -12.68 -16.22 2.59
C ARG A 76 -11.83 -15.60 3.69
N ASN A 77 -10.52 -15.67 3.50
CA ASN A 77 -9.53 -15.15 4.42
C ASN A 77 -8.36 -14.54 3.66
N ALA A 78 -7.48 -13.83 4.37
CA ALA A 78 -6.47 -12.98 3.74
C ALA A 78 -5.35 -13.76 3.04
N TYR A 79 -4.98 -14.95 3.54
CA TYR A 79 -3.71 -15.57 3.18
C TYR A 79 -3.82 -16.96 2.55
N TRP A 80 -5.02 -17.52 2.33
CA TRP A 80 -5.15 -18.83 1.68
C TRP A 80 -4.48 -18.86 0.29
N ASN A 81 -4.67 -17.83 -0.53
CA ASN A 81 -4.12 -17.74 -1.89
C ASN A 81 -2.87 -16.86 -2.03
N LEU A 82 -2.42 -16.17 -0.98
CA LEU A 82 -1.21 -15.35 -1.04
C LEU A 82 0.04 -16.20 -1.35
N LYS A 83 0.85 -15.79 -2.34
CA LYS A 83 2.05 -16.51 -2.80
C LYS A 83 3.35 -15.70 -2.69
N ASP A 84 3.28 -14.47 -2.21
CA ASP A 84 4.42 -13.56 -2.15
C ASP A 84 5.53 -14.10 -1.23
N PRO A 85 6.81 -13.83 -1.54
CA PRO A 85 7.92 -14.19 -0.68
C PRO A 85 7.89 -13.34 0.61
N GLY A 86 8.08 -13.99 1.75
CA GLY A 86 7.98 -13.37 3.07
C GLY A 86 7.66 -14.38 4.18
N ILE A 87 7.46 -13.86 5.40
CA ILE A 87 7.16 -14.65 6.59
C ILE A 87 5.78 -14.28 7.16
N TYR A 88 5.23 -15.19 7.95
CA TYR A 88 4.00 -14.98 8.71
C TYR A 88 4.34 -14.95 10.19
N VAL A 89 3.86 -13.92 10.87
CA VAL A 89 4.15 -13.64 12.27
C VAL A 89 2.85 -13.64 13.06
N ASP A 90 2.92 -13.93 14.36
CA ASP A 90 1.74 -13.86 15.24
C ASP A 90 1.19 -12.44 15.26
N ILE A 91 -0.10 -12.26 15.00
CA ILE A 91 -0.73 -10.93 14.94
C ILE A 91 -0.64 -10.18 16.29
N VAL A 92 -0.50 -10.92 17.41
CA VAL A 92 -0.42 -10.35 18.76
C VAL A 92 1.04 -10.07 19.15
N SER A 93 1.86 -11.11 19.29
CA SER A 93 3.24 -10.98 19.77
C SER A 93 4.24 -10.54 18.69
N GLY A 94 3.95 -10.77 17.42
CA GLY A 94 4.91 -10.58 16.33
C GLY A 94 6.02 -11.64 16.31
N GLU A 95 5.92 -12.75 17.04
CA GLU A 95 6.91 -13.81 16.88
C GLU A 95 6.81 -14.46 15.49
N PRO A 96 7.93 -14.75 14.81
CA PRO A 96 7.93 -15.45 13.53
C PRO A 96 7.35 -16.86 13.68
N LEU A 97 6.34 -17.20 12.87
CA LEU A 97 5.63 -18.48 12.94
C LEU A 97 5.91 -19.35 11.72
N PHE A 98 5.73 -18.82 10.51
CA PHE A 98 5.82 -19.59 9.26
C PHE A 98 6.53 -18.81 8.15
N SER A 99 7.01 -19.52 7.13
CA SER A 99 7.59 -18.94 5.92
C SER A 99 6.73 -19.28 4.71
N SER A 100 6.62 -18.35 3.76
CA SER A 100 6.06 -18.61 2.42
C SER A 100 6.77 -19.75 1.68
N LEU A 101 8.07 -19.99 1.95
CA LEU A 101 8.83 -21.11 1.35
C LEU A 101 8.29 -22.49 1.74
N ASP A 102 7.65 -22.57 2.92
CA ASP A 102 7.05 -23.80 3.42
C ASP A 102 5.52 -23.83 3.23
N LYS A 103 4.96 -22.78 2.62
CA LYS A 103 3.53 -22.69 2.31
C LYS A 103 3.22 -23.52 1.07
N PHE A 104 2.12 -24.27 1.13
CA PHE A 104 1.64 -25.06 -0.01
C PHE A 104 0.11 -24.99 -0.12
N ASP A 105 -0.40 -25.37 -1.29
CA ASP A 105 -1.84 -25.53 -1.49
C ASP A 105 -2.30 -26.91 -1.02
N SER A 106 -3.11 -26.94 0.03
CA SER A 106 -3.70 -28.17 0.57
C SER A 106 -5.13 -28.41 0.10
N GLY A 107 -5.72 -27.49 -0.66
CA GLY A 107 -7.15 -27.50 -1.01
C GLY A 107 -8.09 -27.23 0.17
N SER A 108 -7.58 -26.90 1.36
CA SER A 108 -8.41 -26.67 2.55
C SER A 108 -9.10 -25.31 2.56
N GLY A 109 -8.56 -24.33 1.85
CA GLY A 109 -9.02 -22.94 1.89
C GLY A 109 -8.44 -22.11 3.04
N TRP A 110 -7.43 -22.61 3.74
CA TRP A 110 -6.63 -21.85 4.72
C TRP A 110 -5.14 -21.89 4.35
N PRO A 111 -4.33 -20.89 4.73
CA PRO A 111 -2.89 -20.97 4.56
C PRO A 111 -2.35 -22.21 5.26
N SER A 112 -1.62 -23.02 4.50
CA SER A 112 -1.13 -24.32 4.94
C SER A 112 0.38 -24.37 4.81
N PHE A 113 1.06 -24.80 5.87
CA PHE A 113 2.53 -24.84 5.94
C PHE A 113 3.03 -26.23 6.29
N SER A 114 4.18 -26.62 5.75
CA SER A 114 4.77 -27.94 6.02
C SER A 114 5.55 -27.99 7.34
N LYS A 115 5.98 -26.82 7.84
CA LYS A 115 6.71 -26.66 9.12
C LYS A 115 6.67 -25.20 9.62
N PRO A 116 6.92 -24.96 10.92
CA PRO A 116 7.19 -23.63 11.45
C PRO A 116 8.52 -23.07 10.93
N LEU A 117 8.62 -21.74 10.84
CA LEU A 117 9.87 -21.05 10.55
C LEU A 117 10.85 -21.17 11.73
N VAL A 118 10.34 -21.02 12.96
CA VAL A 118 11.08 -21.23 14.21
C VAL A 118 10.30 -22.21 15.06
N GLU A 119 10.80 -23.45 15.20
CA GLU A 119 10.08 -24.55 15.86
C GLU A 119 9.66 -24.20 17.30
N SER A 120 10.48 -23.44 18.02
CA SER A 120 10.19 -23.05 19.40
C SER A 120 9.04 -22.05 19.54
N ASN A 121 8.65 -21.36 18.47
CA ASN A 121 7.60 -20.33 18.51
C ASN A 121 6.20 -20.89 18.32
N VAL A 122 6.08 -22.15 17.87
CA VAL A 122 4.80 -22.85 17.69
C VAL A 122 4.71 -24.03 18.65
N THR A 123 3.77 -23.96 19.58
CA THR A 123 3.49 -25.04 20.53
C THR A 123 2.32 -25.89 20.05
N ARG A 124 2.35 -27.19 20.37
CA ARG A 124 1.31 -28.15 20.00
C ARG A 124 0.59 -28.65 21.24
N HIS A 125 -0.74 -28.65 21.22
CA HIS A 125 -1.59 -29.06 22.34
C HIS A 125 -2.64 -30.06 21.87
N GLN A 126 -3.03 -31.00 22.73
CA GLN A 126 -4.14 -31.89 22.41
C GLN A 126 -5.45 -31.14 22.54
N ASP A 127 -6.26 -31.16 21.49
CA ASP A 127 -7.59 -30.59 21.43
C ASP A 127 -8.62 -31.73 21.34
N HIS A 128 -9.43 -31.87 22.39
CA HIS A 128 -10.50 -32.86 22.52
C HIS A 128 -11.90 -32.25 22.29
N SER A 129 -11.96 -31.00 21.81
CA SER A 129 -13.22 -30.33 21.53
C SER A 129 -13.97 -31.01 20.38
N LEU A 130 -15.30 -30.81 20.36
CA LEU A 130 -16.19 -31.36 19.33
C LEU A 130 -16.14 -32.89 19.18
N GLY A 131 -15.67 -33.61 20.21
CA GLY A 131 -15.57 -35.07 20.21
C GLY A 131 -14.50 -35.64 19.27
N MET A 132 -13.57 -34.81 18.80
CA MET A 132 -12.45 -35.22 17.94
C MET A 132 -11.13 -35.05 18.69
N ILE A 133 -10.14 -35.89 18.39
CA ILE A 133 -8.76 -35.69 18.85
C ILE A 133 -8.01 -34.97 17.75
N ARG A 134 -7.65 -33.71 17.99
CA ARG A 134 -6.85 -32.87 17.08
C ARG A 134 -5.61 -32.36 17.79
N VAL A 135 -4.64 -31.90 17.00
CA VAL A 135 -3.45 -31.24 17.54
C VAL A 135 -3.56 -29.75 17.23
N GLU A 136 -3.84 -28.95 18.25
CA GLU A 136 -3.91 -27.49 18.15
C GLU A 136 -2.50 -26.91 18.05
N ALA A 137 -2.30 -25.94 17.15
CA ALA A 137 -1.12 -25.10 17.10
C ALA A 137 -1.38 -23.75 17.78
N ARG A 138 -0.51 -23.35 18.70
CA ARG A 138 -0.53 -22.03 19.37
C ARG A 138 0.79 -21.29 19.26
N SER A 139 0.74 -19.96 19.16
CA SER A 139 1.93 -19.12 19.30
C SER A 139 2.45 -19.21 20.74
N ARG A 140 3.76 -19.29 20.93
CA ARG A 140 4.36 -19.49 22.25
C ARG A 140 4.18 -18.27 23.15
N ARG A 141 4.39 -17.06 22.64
CA ARG A 141 4.42 -15.84 23.44
C ARG A 141 3.03 -15.32 23.75
N ALA A 142 2.13 -15.30 22.78
CA ALA A 142 0.77 -14.79 23.00
C ALA A 142 -0.23 -15.87 23.41
N SER A 143 0.13 -17.15 23.30
CA SER A 143 -0.81 -18.27 23.39
C SER A 143 -1.97 -18.14 22.39
N SER A 144 -1.74 -17.46 21.26
CA SER A 144 -2.74 -17.28 20.20
C SER A 144 -3.07 -18.64 19.61
N HIS A 145 -4.36 -19.00 19.55
CA HIS A 145 -4.80 -20.11 18.70
C HIS A 145 -4.50 -19.77 17.24
N LEU A 146 -3.69 -20.61 16.60
CA LEU A 146 -3.30 -20.44 15.20
C LEU A 146 -4.18 -21.32 14.31
N GLY A 147 -4.43 -22.56 14.72
CA GLY A 147 -5.17 -23.55 13.94
C GLY A 147 -4.80 -24.95 14.40
N HIS A 148 -4.71 -25.88 13.46
CA HIS A 148 -4.46 -27.29 13.77
C HIS A 148 -3.38 -27.90 12.87
N VAL A 149 -2.71 -28.93 13.40
CA VAL A 149 -1.69 -29.72 12.72
C VAL A 149 -2.29 -31.08 12.35
N PHE A 150 -2.03 -31.51 11.12
CA PHE A 150 -2.49 -32.78 10.56
C PHE A 150 -1.31 -33.57 9.98
N ASP A 151 -1.42 -34.89 9.93
CA ASP A 151 -0.38 -35.81 9.42
C ASP A 151 -0.53 -36.13 7.92
N ASP A 152 -1.18 -35.23 7.16
CA ASP A 152 -1.47 -35.36 5.73
C ASP A 152 -0.73 -34.32 4.87
N GLY A 153 0.38 -33.78 5.39
CA GLY A 153 1.21 -32.80 4.70
C GLY A 153 2.22 -33.42 3.73
N PRO A 154 2.94 -32.58 2.98
CA PRO A 154 3.96 -33.04 2.04
C PRO A 154 5.16 -33.68 2.77
N ALA A 155 5.84 -34.58 2.07
CA ALA A 155 7.15 -35.08 2.46
C ALA A 155 8.17 -33.91 2.59
N PRO A 156 9.22 -34.04 3.42
CA PRO A 156 9.60 -35.23 4.18
C PRO A 156 8.94 -35.35 5.55
N ARG A 157 8.35 -34.28 6.08
CA ARG A 157 7.78 -34.29 7.44
C ARG A 157 6.39 -34.91 7.51
N GLY A 158 5.61 -34.86 6.42
CA GLY A 158 4.24 -35.36 6.42
C GLY A 158 3.27 -34.50 7.23
N LEU A 159 3.69 -33.31 7.68
CA LEU A 159 2.87 -32.45 8.54
C LEU A 159 2.26 -31.30 7.74
N ARG A 160 0.99 -31.01 8.02
CA ARG A 160 0.27 -29.85 7.51
C ARG A 160 -0.22 -29.00 8.68
N TYR A 161 0.38 -27.83 8.81
CA TYR A 161 -0.10 -26.77 9.68
C TYR A 161 -1.17 -25.99 8.93
N CYS A 162 -2.44 -26.22 9.25
CA CYS A 162 -3.58 -25.51 8.68
C CYS A 162 -3.94 -24.35 9.60
N ILE A 163 -3.62 -23.12 9.18
CA ILE A 163 -3.58 -21.96 10.07
C ILE A 163 -4.61 -20.92 9.65
N ASN A 164 -5.21 -20.22 10.60
CA ASN A 164 -6.10 -19.10 10.36
C ASN A 164 -5.28 -17.86 10.00
N SER A 165 -5.60 -17.22 8.88
CA SER A 165 -5.05 -15.92 8.46
C SER A 165 -5.31 -14.83 9.49
N ALA A 166 -6.48 -14.83 10.15
CA ALA A 166 -6.81 -13.88 11.21
C ALA A 166 -5.86 -13.95 12.44
N ALA A 167 -5.10 -15.03 12.60
CA ALA A 167 -4.06 -15.16 13.62
C ALA A 167 -2.67 -14.68 13.16
N LEU A 168 -2.53 -14.35 11.87
CA LEU A 168 -1.27 -14.06 11.21
C LEU A 168 -1.21 -12.59 10.78
N ARG A 169 0.01 -12.08 10.69
CA ARG A 169 0.36 -10.92 9.89
C ARG A 169 1.46 -11.33 8.92
N PHE A 170 1.32 -11.00 7.65
CA PHE A 170 2.35 -11.28 6.64
C PHE A 170 3.37 -10.14 6.57
N ILE A 171 4.66 -10.50 6.52
CA ILE A 171 5.80 -9.60 6.32
C ILE A 171 6.48 -9.98 5.01
N PRO A 172 6.37 -9.16 3.96
CA PRO A 172 7.05 -9.42 2.71
C PRO A 172 8.57 -9.48 2.90
N ALA A 173 9.26 -10.29 2.07
CA ALA A 173 10.70 -10.51 2.15
C ALA A 173 11.50 -9.20 2.15
N HIS A 174 11.16 -8.30 1.23
CA HIS A 174 11.80 -7.00 1.06
C HIS A 174 11.60 -6.04 2.25
N SER A 175 10.66 -6.32 3.16
CA SER A 175 10.37 -5.51 4.35
C SER A 175 10.94 -6.10 5.64
N LEU A 176 11.57 -7.30 5.57
CA LEU A 176 12.04 -8.02 6.75
C LEU A 176 13.04 -7.22 7.58
N GLU A 177 14.04 -6.57 6.97
CA GLU A 177 15.05 -5.81 7.72
C GLU A 177 14.42 -4.68 8.52
N ARG A 178 13.62 -3.84 7.86
CA ARG A 178 12.98 -2.66 8.45
C ARG A 178 11.92 -3.00 9.48
N GLU A 179 11.22 -4.12 9.33
CA GLU A 179 10.23 -4.61 10.31
C GLU A 179 10.86 -5.37 11.49
N GLY A 180 12.19 -5.43 11.58
CA GLY A 180 12.89 -6.06 12.70
C GLY A 180 13.06 -7.57 12.56
N TYR A 181 12.98 -8.10 11.35
CA TYR A 181 13.12 -9.51 10.98
C TYR A 181 14.31 -9.78 10.04
N GLY A 182 15.28 -8.88 9.97
CA GLY A 182 16.41 -8.98 9.03
C GLY A 182 17.19 -10.31 9.07
N GLU A 183 17.19 -11.01 10.20
CA GLU A 183 17.78 -12.35 10.31
C GLU A 183 17.17 -13.38 9.33
N TYR A 184 15.92 -13.19 8.90
CA TYR A 184 15.22 -14.06 7.96
C TYR A 184 15.33 -13.60 6.50
N ALA A 185 15.88 -12.40 6.23
CA ALA A 185 15.95 -11.84 4.88
C ALA A 185 16.74 -12.76 3.92
N SER A 186 17.84 -13.33 4.43
CA SER A 186 18.69 -14.26 3.67
C SER A 186 17.96 -15.50 3.12
N LEU A 187 16.83 -15.90 3.72
CA LEU A 187 16.02 -17.03 3.23
C LEU A 187 15.40 -16.73 1.85
N PHE A 188 15.25 -15.46 1.51
CA PHE A 188 14.58 -14.99 0.30
C PHE A 188 15.54 -14.33 -0.70
N ALA A 189 16.86 -14.42 -0.49
CA ALA A 189 17.86 -13.77 -1.33
C ALA A 189 17.82 -14.19 -2.81
N ASP A 190 17.27 -15.37 -3.13
CA ASP A 190 17.06 -15.81 -4.51
C ASP A 190 15.79 -15.20 -5.13
N ALA A 191 14.74 -15.01 -4.32
CA ALA A 191 13.50 -14.33 -4.73
C ALA A 191 13.73 -12.83 -4.96
N GLU A 192 14.70 -12.21 -4.27
CA GLU A 192 15.13 -10.83 -4.51
C GLU A 192 16.08 -10.70 -5.71
N ARG A 193 16.88 -11.73 -6.02
CA ARG A 193 17.79 -11.75 -7.19
C ARG A 193 17.10 -12.08 -8.51
N HIS A 194 16.04 -12.89 -8.45
CA HIS A 194 15.15 -13.19 -9.57
C HIS A 194 13.74 -12.81 -9.16
N PRO A 195 13.45 -11.50 -9.05
CA PRO A 195 12.08 -11.06 -8.93
C PRO A 195 11.28 -11.74 -10.06
N PRO A 196 10.11 -12.34 -9.80
CA PRO A 196 9.20 -12.63 -10.92
C PRO A 196 9.08 -11.32 -11.72
N GLU A 197 8.98 -11.38 -13.05
CA GLU A 197 9.01 -10.20 -13.95
C GLU A 197 7.96 -9.10 -13.63
N THR A 198 7.18 -9.29 -12.56
CA THR A 198 6.17 -8.43 -11.98
C THR A 198 6.45 -7.90 -10.56
N SER A 199 7.56 -8.19 -9.87
CA SER A 199 7.73 -7.72 -8.47
C SER A 199 8.49 -6.40 -8.35
N LEU A 200 7.79 -5.42 -7.82
CA LEU A 200 8.22 -4.05 -7.56
C LEU A 200 9.30 -3.93 -6.48
N SER A 201 9.96 -2.77 -6.44
CA SER A 201 10.92 -2.42 -5.40
C SER A 201 10.25 -2.36 -4.02
N SER A 202 11.04 -2.63 -2.98
CA SER A 202 10.63 -2.51 -1.57
C SER A 202 9.89 -1.20 -1.26
N SER A 203 10.36 -0.09 -1.84
CA SER A 203 9.75 1.24 -1.69
C SER A 203 8.33 1.35 -2.26
N ALA A 204 8.00 0.62 -3.32
CA ALA A 204 6.67 0.64 -3.93
C ALA A 204 5.67 -0.14 -3.06
N LEU A 205 6.07 -1.28 -2.51
CA LEU A 205 5.24 -2.12 -1.65
C LEU A 205 4.94 -1.44 -0.29
N GLU A 206 5.83 -0.55 0.15
CA GLU A 206 5.66 0.30 1.33
C GLU A 206 4.61 1.40 1.17
N ALA A 207 4.47 1.96 -0.03
CA ALA A 207 3.46 2.96 -0.32
C ALA A 207 2.04 2.36 -0.46
N VAL A 208 1.94 1.06 -0.75
CA VAL A 208 0.67 0.32 -0.85
C VAL A 208 0.07 0.02 0.52
N ALA A 209 0.92 -0.14 1.55
CA ALA A 209 0.54 -0.53 2.90
C ALA A 209 0.19 0.67 3.81
N TRP A 210 -0.99 1.27 3.58
CA TRP A 210 -1.70 2.20 4.49
C TRP A 210 -1.06 3.57 4.81
N ASN A 211 -1.65 4.63 4.23
CA ASN A 211 -2.10 5.88 4.85
C ASN A 211 -1.41 6.36 6.17
N ARG A 212 -0.08 6.53 6.17
CA ARG A 212 0.65 7.25 7.23
C ARG A 212 1.63 8.22 6.60
N LYS A 213 1.62 9.47 7.08
CA LYS A 213 2.73 10.41 6.86
C LYS A 213 4.05 9.70 7.14
N GLY A 214 4.94 9.69 6.15
CA GLY A 214 6.33 9.23 6.32
C GLY A 214 6.68 7.84 5.76
N VAL A 215 5.99 7.35 4.71
CA VAL A 215 6.68 6.48 3.75
C VAL A 215 7.71 7.35 3.04
N ASP A 216 8.89 6.80 2.71
CA ASP A 216 10.06 7.46 2.10
C ASP A 216 9.74 8.84 1.55
N GLU A 217 10.43 9.89 2.04
CA GLU A 217 10.10 11.33 1.89
C GLU A 217 9.86 11.80 0.44
N HIS A 218 10.02 10.90 -0.53
CA HIS A 218 10.00 11.09 -1.96
C HIS A 218 8.94 10.29 -2.73
N LEU A 219 8.07 9.44 -2.15
CA LEU A 219 7.01 8.74 -2.91
C LEU A 219 5.60 9.26 -2.62
N GLU A 220 4.72 9.23 -3.62
CA GLU A 220 3.34 9.68 -3.51
C GLU A 220 2.33 8.61 -3.94
N VAL A 221 1.10 8.75 -3.41
CA VAL A 221 -0.03 7.88 -3.75
C VAL A 221 -1.17 8.75 -4.30
N ALA A 222 -1.85 8.26 -5.33
CA ALA A 222 -3.08 8.82 -5.87
C ALA A 222 -4.18 7.76 -5.89
N ILE A 223 -5.43 8.12 -5.63
CA ILE A 223 -6.57 7.22 -5.81
C ILE A 223 -7.53 7.86 -6.81
N LEU A 224 -7.80 7.15 -7.90
CA LEU A 224 -8.51 7.67 -9.08
C LEU A 224 -9.65 6.72 -9.47
N ALA A 225 -10.84 7.25 -9.74
CA ALA A 225 -11.96 6.51 -10.32
C ALA A 225 -12.37 7.15 -11.63
N GLY A 226 -12.58 6.37 -12.69
CA GLY A 226 -12.84 6.91 -14.03
C GLY A 226 -13.54 5.95 -14.99
N GLY A 227 -14.28 4.98 -14.46
CA GLY A 227 -14.91 3.91 -15.23
C GLY A 227 -14.55 2.53 -14.71
N CYS A 228 -14.66 1.52 -15.58
CA CYS A 228 -14.19 0.17 -15.26
C CYS A 228 -12.70 0.20 -14.88
N PHE A 229 -12.38 -0.25 -13.67
CA PHE A 229 -11.01 -0.19 -13.17
C PHE A 229 -9.99 -1.07 -13.91
N TRP A 230 -10.42 -2.05 -14.73
CA TRP A 230 -9.52 -2.94 -15.48
C TRP A 230 -8.80 -2.17 -16.59
N GLY A 231 -9.56 -1.44 -17.41
CA GLY A 231 -9.00 -0.60 -18.47
C GLY A 231 -8.22 0.59 -17.92
N LEU A 232 -8.71 1.16 -16.81
CA LEU A 232 -8.05 2.26 -16.14
C LEU A 232 -6.68 1.86 -15.58
N GLU A 233 -6.61 0.73 -14.84
CA GLU A 233 -5.36 0.18 -14.30
C GLU A 233 -4.35 -0.13 -15.40
N ASP A 234 -4.78 -0.81 -16.46
CA ASP A 234 -3.91 -1.23 -17.57
C ASP A 234 -3.21 -0.05 -18.26
N LEU A 235 -3.88 1.11 -18.36
CA LEU A 235 -3.28 2.30 -18.94
C LEU A 235 -2.44 3.09 -17.95
N LEU A 236 -2.89 3.22 -16.69
CA LEU A 236 -2.15 3.96 -15.65
C LEU A 236 -0.80 3.32 -15.36
N ARG A 237 -0.74 1.99 -15.25
CA ARG A 237 0.49 1.29 -14.90
C ARG A 237 1.60 1.36 -15.94
N LYS A 238 1.26 1.68 -17.18
CA LYS A 238 2.22 1.86 -18.29
C LYS A 238 2.87 3.23 -18.27
N LEU A 239 2.38 4.16 -17.45
CA LEU A 239 2.89 5.53 -17.38
C LEU A 239 4.26 5.56 -16.68
N PRO A 240 5.33 6.08 -17.31
CA PRO A 240 6.64 6.18 -16.68
C PRO A 240 6.57 6.98 -15.37
N GLY A 241 7.16 6.42 -14.31
CA GLY A 241 7.12 6.99 -12.96
C GLY A 241 6.01 6.42 -12.07
N VAL A 242 5.03 5.71 -12.64
CA VAL A 242 4.17 4.81 -11.86
C VAL A 242 4.98 3.60 -11.43
N LEU A 243 4.90 3.29 -10.14
CA LEU A 243 5.59 2.19 -9.51
C LEU A 243 4.62 1.04 -9.23
N ASP A 244 3.40 1.30 -8.76
CA ASP A 244 2.40 0.26 -8.52
C ASP A 244 1.00 0.71 -8.87
N THR A 245 0.13 -0.25 -9.16
CA THR A 245 -1.31 -0.05 -9.27
C THR A 245 -2.07 -1.16 -8.54
N GLN A 246 -3.12 -0.78 -7.83
CA GLN A 246 -4.03 -1.72 -7.19
C GLN A 246 -5.47 -1.29 -7.44
N VAL A 247 -6.33 -2.22 -7.90
CA VAL A 247 -7.75 -1.94 -8.10
C VAL A 247 -8.57 -2.21 -6.85
N GLY A 248 -9.64 -1.44 -6.65
CA GLY A 248 -10.48 -1.54 -5.47
C GLY A 248 -11.69 -0.63 -5.50
N TYR A 249 -12.27 -0.44 -4.33
CA TYR A 249 -13.52 0.29 -4.12
C TYR A 249 -13.35 1.34 -3.03
N THR A 250 -13.81 2.57 -3.26
CA THR A 250 -13.83 3.62 -2.23
C THR A 250 -14.86 4.71 -2.54
N GLY A 251 -15.06 5.66 -1.62
CA GLY A 251 -15.95 6.81 -1.80
C GLY A 251 -17.44 6.55 -1.52
N GLY A 252 -17.79 5.38 -0.99
CA GLY A 252 -19.14 5.00 -0.55
C GLY A 252 -19.26 4.87 0.97
N GLN A 253 -20.51 4.86 1.46
CA GLN A 253 -20.80 4.83 2.91
C GLN A 253 -20.79 3.41 3.51
N ALA A 254 -20.75 2.37 2.68
CA ALA A 254 -20.67 0.99 3.17
C ALA A 254 -19.31 0.71 3.83
N ASP A 255 -19.35 0.06 4.98
CA ASP A 255 -18.20 -0.35 5.80
C ASP A 255 -17.39 -1.52 5.20
N THR A 256 -17.91 -2.13 4.14
CA THR A 256 -17.26 -3.20 3.37
C THR A 256 -17.53 -3.03 1.87
N ALA A 257 -16.66 -3.60 1.04
CA ALA A 257 -16.87 -3.67 -0.41
C ALA A 257 -16.42 -5.04 -0.94
N HIS A 258 -17.25 -5.63 -1.79
CA HIS A 258 -16.93 -6.79 -2.63
C HIS A 258 -17.67 -6.60 -3.96
N TYR A 259 -17.11 -7.10 -5.06
CA TYR A 259 -17.53 -6.73 -6.41
C TYR A 259 -19.05 -6.86 -6.64
N LYS A 260 -19.65 -7.97 -6.17
CA LYS A 260 -21.10 -8.23 -6.33
C LYS A 260 -21.99 -7.21 -5.63
N ALA A 261 -21.55 -6.60 -4.54
CA ALA A 261 -22.31 -5.55 -3.86
C ALA A 261 -22.13 -4.20 -4.57
N VAL A 262 -20.91 -3.90 -5.01
CA VAL A 262 -20.58 -2.63 -5.67
C VAL A 262 -21.20 -2.55 -7.07
N SER A 263 -21.09 -3.61 -7.87
CA SER A 263 -21.70 -3.71 -9.21
C SER A 263 -23.23 -3.56 -9.21
N ARG A 264 -23.90 -3.83 -8.08
CA ARG A 264 -25.34 -3.62 -7.90
C ARG A 264 -25.72 -2.17 -7.57
N GLY A 265 -24.75 -1.28 -7.37
CA GLY A 265 -24.95 0.16 -7.17
C GLY A 265 -25.42 0.58 -5.77
N GLY A 266 -25.54 -0.34 -4.81
CA GLY A 266 -26.09 -0.07 -3.48
C GLY A 266 -25.09 0.40 -2.41
N THR A 267 -23.79 0.29 -2.66
CA THR A 267 -22.74 0.60 -1.65
C THR A 267 -22.29 2.07 -1.67
N GLY A 268 -22.54 2.78 -2.78
CA GLY A 268 -22.01 4.12 -3.05
C GLY A 268 -20.53 4.16 -3.43
N HIS A 269 -19.82 3.03 -3.39
CA HIS A 269 -18.40 2.98 -3.77
C HIS A 269 -18.22 3.19 -5.28
N ALA A 270 -17.07 3.75 -5.67
CA ALA A 270 -16.58 3.82 -7.04
C ALA A 270 -15.51 2.75 -7.27
N GLU A 271 -15.52 2.13 -8.44
CA GLU A 271 -14.36 1.39 -8.94
C GLU A 271 -13.19 2.35 -9.11
N SER A 272 -12.10 2.04 -8.41
CA SER A 272 -10.98 2.95 -8.22
C SER A 272 -9.66 2.21 -8.40
N VAL A 273 -8.64 2.95 -8.83
CA VAL A 273 -7.24 2.51 -8.90
C VAL A 273 -6.43 3.34 -7.92
N LYS A 274 -5.75 2.66 -6.99
CA LYS A 274 -4.69 3.24 -6.17
C LYS A 274 -3.41 3.16 -6.99
N VAL A 275 -2.72 4.28 -7.14
CA VAL A 275 -1.50 4.43 -7.94
C VAL A 275 -0.39 4.91 -7.02
N VAL A 276 0.69 4.14 -6.93
CA VAL A 276 1.93 4.56 -6.28
C VAL A 276 2.85 5.10 -7.36
N PHE A 277 3.46 6.26 -7.14
CA PHE A 277 4.35 6.87 -8.12
C PHE A 277 5.50 7.64 -7.47
N ASP A 278 6.56 7.83 -8.25
CA ASP A 278 7.73 8.63 -7.89
C ASP A 278 7.55 10.09 -8.38
N PRO A 279 7.22 11.06 -7.50
CA PRO A 279 7.06 12.48 -7.85
C PRO A 279 8.30 13.12 -8.48
N THR A 280 9.49 12.53 -8.36
CA THR A 280 10.69 13.02 -9.07
C THR A 280 10.69 12.65 -10.55
N ARG A 281 9.88 11.66 -10.95
CA ARG A 281 9.75 11.17 -12.34
C ARG A 281 8.38 11.49 -12.95
N LEU A 282 7.34 11.53 -12.12
CA LEU A 282 5.96 11.77 -12.52
C LEU A 282 5.28 12.66 -11.48
N SER A 283 5.01 13.93 -11.80
CA SER A 283 4.25 14.78 -10.89
C SER A 283 2.78 14.37 -10.81
N PHE A 284 2.13 14.69 -9.69
CA PHE A 284 0.69 14.46 -9.54
C PHE A 284 -0.14 15.19 -10.62
N GLU A 285 0.26 16.40 -11.04
CA GLU A 285 -0.38 17.10 -12.15
C GLU A 285 -0.28 16.32 -13.46
N ALA A 286 0.90 15.77 -13.79
CA ALA A 286 1.10 14.98 -15.00
C ALA A 286 0.31 13.67 -14.96
N LEU A 287 0.24 13.01 -13.80
CA LEU A 287 -0.62 11.84 -13.59
C LEU A 287 -2.09 12.18 -13.84
N LEU A 288 -2.60 13.31 -13.31
CA LEU A 288 -3.98 13.73 -13.55
C LEU A 288 -4.23 14.10 -15.01
N LYS A 289 -3.30 14.80 -15.68
CA LYS A 289 -3.42 15.07 -17.12
C LYS A 289 -3.58 13.78 -17.93
N TYR A 290 -2.77 12.76 -17.62
CA TYR A 290 -2.90 11.45 -18.27
C TYR A 290 -4.22 10.76 -17.91
N PHE A 291 -4.66 10.83 -16.64
CA PHE A 291 -5.97 10.35 -16.23
C PHE A 291 -7.11 10.97 -17.08
N PHE A 292 -7.11 12.29 -17.28
CA PHE A 292 -8.08 12.99 -18.15
C PHE A 292 -7.96 12.64 -19.63
N ARG A 293 -6.83 12.08 -20.07
CA ARG A 293 -6.60 11.62 -21.44
C ARG A 293 -7.17 10.22 -21.70
N ILE A 294 -7.27 9.39 -20.67
CA ILE A 294 -7.63 7.96 -20.81
C ILE A 294 -9.09 7.64 -20.47
N HIS A 295 -9.86 8.59 -19.92
CA HIS A 295 -11.29 8.43 -19.67
C HIS A 295 -12.10 9.66 -20.13
N ASP A 296 -13.40 9.52 -20.34
CA ASP A 296 -14.31 10.67 -20.53
C ASP A 296 -14.72 11.23 -19.16
N PRO A 297 -14.31 12.45 -18.80
CA PRO A 297 -14.61 13.06 -17.50
C PRO A 297 -15.91 13.86 -17.49
N THR A 298 -16.67 13.88 -18.60
CA THR A 298 -17.89 14.71 -18.76
C THR A 298 -19.18 13.93 -18.51
N THR A 299 -19.08 12.60 -18.43
CA THR A 299 -20.23 11.71 -18.23
C THR A 299 -20.49 11.45 -16.74
N ILE A 300 -21.68 11.83 -16.27
CA ILE A 300 -22.12 11.57 -14.90
C ILE A 300 -22.41 10.08 -14.73
N ASN A 301 -21.79 9.44 -13.73
CA ASN A 301 -22.04 8.04 -13.34
C ASN A 301 -21.96 7.06 -14.52
N ARG A 302 -20.98 7.26 -15.41
CA ARG A 302 -20.82 6.46 -16.62
C ARG A 302 -19.40 6.59 -17.18
N GLN A 303 -18.89 5.52 -17.77
CA GLN A 303 -17.77 5.55 -18.70
C GLN A 303 -18.06 4.64 -19.90
N GLY A 304 -18.13 5.20 -21.11
CA GLY A 304 -18.43 4.42 -22.31
C GLY A 304 -19.74 3.62 -22.19
N ASN A 305 -19.65 2.29 -22.22
CA ASN A 305 -20.80 1.39 -22.06
C ASN A 305 -21.10 1.01 -20.60
N ASP A 306 -20.21 1.37 -19.67
CA ASP A 306 -20.36 1.07 -18.25
C ASP A 306 -21.17 2.18 -17.58
N ILE A 307 -22.42 1.87 -17.22
CA ILE A 307 -23.39 2.81 -16.66
C ILE A 307 -23.66 2.45 -15.20
N GLY A 308 -23.48 3.43 -14.30
CA GLY A 308 -23.67 3.25 -12.87
C GLY A 308 -22.78 4.20 -12.06
N SER A 309 -23.23 4.54 -10.84
CA SER A 309 -22.48 5.44 -9.95
C SER A 309 -21.11 4.89 -9.58
N GLN A 310 -20.91 3.57 -9.63
CA GLN A 310 -19.62 2.94 -9.42
C GLN A 310 -18.58 3.29 -10.50
N TYR A 311 -19.02 3.74 -11.69
CA TYR A 311 -18.14 4.11 -12.80
C TYR A 311 -17.93 5.63 -12.95
N ARG A 312 -18.33 6.40 -11.93
CA ARG A 312 -18.21 7.86 -11.94
C ARG A 312 -16.74 8.32 -11.90
N SER A 313 -16.48 9.50 -12.44
CA SER A 313 -15.15 10.13 -12.38
C SER A 313 -14.90 10.80 -11.02
N VAL A 314 -13.81 10.44 -10.34
CA VAL A 314 -13.41 10.97 -9.02
C VAL A 314 -11.89 11.02 -8.89
N VAL A 315 -11.39 12.09 -8.28
CA VAL A 315 -10.05 12.20 -7.71
C VAL A 315 -10.17 12.22 -6.19
N PHE A 316 -9.60 11.22 -5.53
CA PHE A 316 -9.57 11.09 -4.07
C PHE A 316 -8.23 11.65 -3.55
N TYR A 317 -8.22 12.88 -3.04
CA TYR A 317 -7.00 13.55 -2.60
C TYR A 317 -6.57 13.10 -1.20
N GLN A 318 -5.26 13.01 -0.97
CA GLN A 318 -4.67 12.64 0.32
C GLN A 318 -4.00 13.81 1.05
N SER A 319 -3.84 14.95 0.37
CA SER A 319 -3.23 16.15 0.94
C SER A 319 -3.91 17.42 0.42
N GLY A 320 -3.67 18.55 1.11
CA GLY A 320 -4.13 19.86 0.63
C GLY A 320 -3.50 20.27 -0.69
N GLU A 321 -2.27 19.84 -0.97
CA GLU A 321 -1.58 20.09 -2.23
C GLU A 321 -2.21 19.31 -3.38
N GLN A 322 -2.46 18.00 -3.20
CA GLN A 322 -3.19 17.20 -4.18
C GLN A 322 -4.58 17.77 -4.46
N LYS A 323 -5.28 18.23 -3.42
CA LYS A 323 -6.59 18.90 -3.58
C LYS A 323 -6.48 20.13 -4.48
N GLN A 324 -5.50 21.01 -4.23
CA GLN A 324 -5.31 22.22 -5.02
C GLN A 324 -4.96 21.89 -6.48
N ILE A 325 -3.99 20.99 -6.70
CA ILE A 325 -3.59 20.56 -8.04
C ILE A 325 -4.77 19.93 -8.79
N ALA A 326 -5.58 19.10 -8.13
CA ALA A 326 -6.76 18.50 -8.75
C ALA A 326 -7.78 19.56 -9.21
N HIS A 327 -8.02 20.59 -8.38
CA HIS A 327 -8.88 21.71 -8.77
C HIS A 327 -8.32 22.48 -9.97
N ASP A 328 -7.02 22.78 -9.98
CA ASP A 328 -6.37 23.51 -11.06
C ASP A 328 -6.40 22.71 -12.38
N VAL A 329 -6.17 21.40 -12.32
CA VAL A 329 -6.24 20.52 -13.49
C VAL A 329 -7.67 20.45 -14.05
N VAL A 330 -8.70 20.33 -13.20
CA VAL A 330 -10.10 20.36 -13.64
C VAL A 330 -10.47 21.70 -14.27
N GLN A 331 -9.96 22.81 -13.74
CA GLN A 331 -10.16 24.14 -14.34
C GLN A 331 -9.48 24.24 -15.71
N LYS A 332 -8.22 23.79 -15.85
CA LYS A 332 -7.49 23.72 -17.12
C LYS A 332 -8.24 22.85 -18.13
N ALA A 333 -8.73 21.69 -17.70
CA ALA A 333 -9.50 20.77 -18.53
C ALA A 333 -10.76 21.43 -19.10
N ASN A 334 -11.55 22.11 -18.27
CA ASN A 334 -12.73 22.85 -18.73
C ASN A 334 -12.36 24.03 -19.65
N ALA A 335 -11.31 24.78 -19.33
CA ALA A 335 -10.89 25.95 -20.11
C ALA A 335 -10.31 25.58 -21.49
N SER A 336 -9.85 24.33 -21.67
CA SER A 336 -9.24 23.85 -22.90
C SER A 336 -10.17 23.81 -24.11
N GLY A 337 -11.48 23.65 -23.87
CA GLY A 337 -12.48 23.38 -24.91
C GLY A 337 -12.26 22.06 -25.67
N LYS A 338 -11.47 21.12 -25.13
CA LYS A 338 -11.16 19.83 -25.78
C LYS A 338 -12.15 18.72 -25.46
N PHE A 339 -12.94 18.88 -24.40
CA PHE A 339 -14.00 17.95 -24.03
C PHE A 339 -15.34 18.43 -24.56
N ASP A 340 -16.20 17.49 -24.98
CA ASP A 340 -17.53 17.77 -25.54
C ASP A 340 -18.53 18.33 -24.50
N GLY A 341 -18.16 18.31 -23.22
CA GLY A 341 -18.97 18.80 -22.11
C GLY A 341 -18.13 19.29 -20.94
N THR A 342 -18.82 19.78 -19.90
CA THR A 342 -18.20 20.19 -18.64
C THR A 342 -17.65 18.96 -17.91
N VAL A 343 -16.41 19.05 -17.42
CA VAL A 343 -15.82 18.05 -16.55
C VAL A 343 -16.63 17.92 -15.26
N VAL A 344 -17.15 16.72 -14.99
CA VAL A 344 -17.96 16.38 -13.81
C VAL A 344 -17.19 15.59 -12.75
N THR A 345 -15.87 15.45 -12.92
CA THR A 345 -14.98 14.76 -11.99
C THR A 345 -15.11 15.33 -10.58
N GLN A 346 -15.44 14.47 -9.62
CA GLN A 346 -15.53 14.84 -8.21
C GLN A 346 -14.12 14.94 -7.61
N ILE A 347 -13.90 15.94 -6.74
CA ILE A 347 -12.65 16.07 -5.98
C ILE A 347 -13.00 15.93 -4.50
N VAL A 348 -12.69 14.78 -3.91
CA VAL A 348 -13.08 14.43 -2.54
C VAL A 348 -11.90 13.89 -1.75
N GLU A 349 -11.97 13.98 -0.42
CA GLU A 349 -10.91 13.44 0.44
C GLU A 349 -10.87 11.92 0.33
N ALA A 350 -9.66 11.35 0.35
CA ALA A 350 -9.48 9.92 0.32
C ALA A 350 -10.14 9.25 1.54
N MET A 351 -10.95 8.24 1.25
CA MET A 351 -11.64 7.39 2.22
C MET A 351 -10.95 6.03 2.33
N PRO A 352 -11.35 5.15 3.26
CA PRO A 352 -10.87 3.77 3.28
C PRO A 352 -10.98 3.14 1.89
N PHE A 353 -9.90 2.49 1.46
CA PHE A 353 -9.82 1.79 0.19
C PHE A 353 -9.97 0.29 0.45
N PHE A 354 -10.95 -0.33 -0.20
CA PHE A 354 -11.20 -1.75 -0.11
C PHE A 354 -10.63 -2.43 -1.35
N ASP A 355 -9.65 -3.30 -1.16
CA ASP A 355 -9.03 -4.02 -2.27
C ASP A 355 -10.09 -4.87 -2.98
N ALA A 356 -10.08 -4.83 -4.31
CA ALA A 356 -10.89 -5.74 -5.10
C ALA A 356 -10.32 -7.14 -5.04
N GLU A 357 -11.18 -8.14 -5.30
CA GLU A 357 -10.82 -9.55 -5.33
C GLU A 357 -9.61 -9.80 -6.26
N SER A 358 -8.78 -10.81 -5.96
CA SER A 358 -7.56 -11.11 -6.72
C SER A 358 -7.80 -11.36 -8.21
N GLU A 359 -9.00 -11.79 -8.58
CA GLU A 359 -9.43 -11.96 -9.96
C GLU A 359 -9.63 -10.65 -10.73
N HIS A 360 -9.68 -9.50 -10.05
CA HIS A 360 -9.74 -8.17 -10.66
C HIS A 360 -8.37 -7.49 -10.74
N GLN A 361 -7.45 -7.82 -9.83
CA GLN A 361 -6.07 -7.32 -9.87
C GLN A 361 -5.38 -7.78 -11.15
N ASP A 362 -4.68 -6.88 -11.84
CA ASP A 362 -3.92 -7.20 -13.06
C ASP A 362 -4.76 -7.87 -14.16
N TYR A 363 -6.07 -7.60 -14.21
CA TYR A 363 -6.99 -8.40 -15.02
C TYR A 363 -6.60 -8.46 -16.51
N LEU A 364 -6.21 -7.32 -17.10
CA LEU A 364 -5.81 -7.25 -18.52
C LEU A 364 -4.39 -7.73 -18.80
N LEU A 365 -3.51 -7.86 -17.79
CA LEU A 365 -2.26 -8.60 -17.95
C LEU A 365 -2.52 -10.10 -18.05
N ARG A 366 -3.43 -10.62 -17.21
CA ARG A 366 -3.80 -12.04 -17.20
C ARG A 366 -4.70 -12.42 -18.37
N ASN A 367 -5.47 -11.47 -18.89
CA ASN A 367 -6.38 -11.66 -20.01
C ASN A 367 -6.09 -10.64 -21.13
N PRO A 368 -5.01 -10.81 -21.91
CA PRO A 368 -4.72 -9.94 -23.04
C PRO A 368 -5.87 -9.94 -24.04
N GLY A 369 -6.39 -8.76 -24.39
CA GLY A 369 -7.57 -8.60 -25.25
C GLY A 369 -8.92 -8.71 -24.50
N GLY A 370 -8.91 -8.76 -23.17
CA GLY A 370 -10.10 -8.62 -22.35
C GLY A 370 -10.79 -7.26 -22.52
N TYR A 371 -11.98 -7.13 -21.92
CA TYR A 371 -12.78 -5.92 -22.03
C TYR A 371 -12.06 -4.69 -21.43
N SER A 372 -12.05 -3.59 -22.18
CA SER A 372 -11.66 -2.27 -21.71
C SER A 372 -12.58 -1.22 -22.35
N CYS A 373 -13.08 -0.28 -21.54
CA CYS A 373 -13.75 0.93 -22.01
C CYS A 373 -12.79 2.14 -22.09
N HIS A 374 -11.51 1.93 -21.80
CA HIS A 374 -10.48 2.97 -21.79
C HIS A 374 -9.55 2.83 -22.98
N PHE A 375 -9.16 3.99 -23.52
CA PHE A 375 -8.15 4.13 -24.56
C PHE A 375 -7.55 5.53 -24.45
N GLU A 376 -6.31 5.69 -24.92
CA GLU A 376 -5.62 6.96 -24.91
C GLU A 376 -6.21 7.89 -25.98
N ARG A 377 -6.72 9.06 -25.56
CA ARG A 377 -7.23 10.10 -26.47
C ARG A 377 -6.09 11.05 -26.88
N SER A 378 -6.35 12.01 -27.75
CA SER A 378 -5.41 13.12 -27.99
C SER A 378 -5.16 13.90 -26.69
N ASP A 379 -4.01 14.59 -26.62
CA ASP A 379 -3.66 15.43 -25.46
C ASP A 379 -4.83 16.35 -25.05
N PRO A 380 -5.32 16.26 -23.80
CA PRO A 380 -6.51 16.97 -23.42
C PRO A 380 -6.25 18.46 -23.11
N PHE A 381 -5.06 18.90 -22.67
CA PHE A 381 -4.77 20.32 -22.33
C PHE A 381 -3.36 20.67 -21.84
#